data_AF-A2FUN4-F1
#
_entry.id   AF-A2FUN4-F1
#
_cell.length_a   1.000
_cell.length_b   1.000
_cell.length_c   1.000
_cell.angle_alpha   90.00
_cell.angle_beta   90.00
_cell.angle_gamma   90.00
#
_symmetry.space_group_name_H-M   'P 1'
#
loop_
_entity.id
_entity.type
_entity.pdbx_description
1 polymer ?
#
loop_
_entity_poly.entity_id
_entity_poly.type
_entity_poly.pdbx_seq_one_letter_code
_entity_poly.pdbx_strand_id
1 'polypeptide(L)'
;MSSDKLRKELREKAKKISENQQKVNDAQAIIDFMPSIPKLLTFDPEGLNLTLTSHNKLPEDISEWAINLTIKNMSEIYQKSWQWDEETKQEEILNRNARYLVAYKGDDDPVGYIHFRFEQLDGDFVIYIYDVQTEQSVRNSGLSKFLIQAVELIGLKIGVQACVTFVFKEDKEYMAILNGLNYQFHHTSPSVYCPDKPEKYKHEILFKPLTKTN
;
A
#
# COMPACT_ATOMS: atom_id res chain seq x y z
N MET A 1 26.41 -29.08 2.26
CA MET A 1 27.09 -27.77 2.47
C MET A 1 27.95 -27.86 3.73
N SER A 2 29.18 -27.33 3.74
CA SER A 2 30.01 -27.31 4.96
C SER A 2 29.34 -26.47 6.07
N SER A 3 29.47 -26.88 7.33
CA SER A 3 28.90 -26.20 8.51
C SER A 3 29.26 -24.70 8.54
N ASP A 4 30.48 -24.35 8.12
CA ASP A 4 30.95 -22.96 8.12
C ASP A 4 30.31 -22.11 7.02
N LYS A 5 30.01 -22.70 5.85
CA LYS A 5 29.31 -22.02 4.77
C LYS A 5 27.88 -21.68 5.18
N LEU A 6 27.18 -22.64 5.78
CA LEU A 6 25.82 -22.43 6.30
C LEU A 6 25.80 -21.36 7.41
N ARG A 7 26.75 -21.40 8.34
CA ARG A 7 26.87 -20.38 9.41
C ARG A 7 27.12 -18.98 8.85
N LYS A 8 27.92 -18.86 7.79
CA LYS A 8 28.18 -17.58 7.13
C LYS A 8 26.91 -17.03 6.45
N GLU A 9 26.21 -17.86 5.69
CA GLU A 9 24.95 -17.46 5.01
C GLU A 9 23.88 -17.02 6.03
N LEU A 10 23.72 -17.74 7.14
CA LEU A 10 22.79 -17.37 8.20
C LEU A 10 23.15 -16.02 8.85
N ARG A 11 24.44 -15.74 9.08
CA ARG A 11 24.91 -14.46 9.62
C ARG A 11 24.64 -13.30 8.66
N GLU A 12 24.90 -13.49 7.37
CA GLU A 12 24.64 -12.47 6.35
C GLU A 12 23.14 -12.17 6.23
N LYS A 13 22.29 -13.22 6.25
CA LYS A 13 20.83 -13.06 6.26
C LYS A 13 20.34 -12.30 7.50
N ALA A 14 20.83 -12.67 8.68
CA ALA A 14 20.48 -12.00 9.93
C ALA A 14 20.92 -10.52 9.95
N LYS A 15 22.11 -10.23 9.43
CA LYS A 15 22.60 -8.85 9.28
C LYS A 15 21.71 -8.03 8.36
N LYS A 16 21.37 -8.54 7.17
CA LYS A 16 20.48 -7.86 6.21
C LYS A 16 19.11 -7.58 6.83
N ILE A 17 18.55 -8.56 7.55
CA ILE A 17 17.28 -8.41 8.28
C ILE A 17 17.36 -7.26 9.29
N SER A 18 18.42 -7.22 10.10
CA SER A 18 18.62 -6.15 11.08
C SER A 18 18.78 -4.77 10.43
N GLU A 19 19.53 -4.67 9.35
CA GLU A 19 19.74 -3.41 8.60
C GLU A 19 18.43 -2.90 7.99
N ASN A 20 17.65 -3.79 7.38
CA ASN A 20 16.36 -3.43 6.79
C ASN A 20 15.32 -3.09 7.87
N GLN A 21 15.38 -3.70 9.05
CA GLN A 21 14.53 -3.30 10.18
C GLN A 21 14.84 -1.88 10.65
N GLN A 22 16.12 -1.48 10.66
CA GLN A 22 16.46 -0.09 10.98
C GLN A 22 15.88 0.88 9.95
N LYS A 23 15.99 0.57 8.64
CA LYS A 23 15.39 1.39 7.59
C LYS A 23 13.87 1.52 7.71
N VAL A 24 13.19 0.44 8.10
CA VAL A 24 11.75 0.47 8.42
C VAL A 24 11.47 1.47 9.53
N ASN A 25 12.22 1.40 10.63
CA ASN A 25 12.05 2.31 11.76
C ASN A 25 12.31 3.77 11.36
N ASP A 26 13.36 4.02 10.58
CA ASP A 26 13.71 5.36 10.09
C ASP A 26 12.61 5.93 9.18
N ALA A 27 12.06 5.11 8.27
CA ALA A 27 10.97 5.53 7.39
C ALA A 27 9.64 5.73 8.15
N GLN A 28 9.37 4.92 9.18
CA GLN A 28 8.24 5.15 10.08
C GLN A 28 8.41 6.44 10.89
N ALA A 29 9.63 6.91 11.18
CA ALA A 29 9.83 8.17 11.89
C ALA A 29 9.48 9.43 11.05
N ILE A 30 9.31 9.29 9.72
CA ILE A 30 8.95 10.41 8.84
C ILE A 30 7.50 10.82 9.09
N ILE A 31 7.31 12.12 9.35
CA ILE A 31 6.00 12.72 9.64
C ILE A 31 5.29 13.15 8.35
N ASP A 32 6.04 13.73 7.42
CA ASP A 32 5.52 14.31 6.18
C ASP A 32 6.31 13.82 4.96
N PHE A 33 5.61 13.21 4.01
CA PHE A 33 6.17 12.72 2.75
C PHE A 33 6.02 13.70 1.58
N MET A 34 5.27 14.79 1.72
CA MET A 34 5.05 15.75 0.63
C MET A 34 6.37 16.27 0.01
N PRO A 35 7.45 16.55 0.78
CA PRO A 35 8.73 16.96 0.20
C PRO A 35 9.39 15.90 -0.70
N SER A 36 9.03 14.63 -0.57
CA SER A 36 9.54 13.53 -1.41
C SER A 36 8.88 13.50 -2.79
N ILE A 37 7.70 14.11 -2.93
CA ILE A 37 6.85 14.07 -4.12
C ILE A 37 6.38 15.46 -4.58
N PRO A 38 7.27 16.46 -4.72
CA PRO A 38 6.89 17.86 -4.98
C PRO A 38 6.16 18.07 -6.32
N LYS A 39 6.21 17.09 -7.23
CA LYS A 39 5.52 17.11 -8.52
C LYS A 39 4.13 16.48 -8.49
N LEU A 40 3.76 15.84 -7.39
CA LEU A 40 2.50 15.12 -7.21
C LEU A 40 1.67 15.74 -6.07
N LEU A 41 1.88 17.01 -5.73
CA LEU A 41 1.10 17.68 -4.69
C LEU A 41 -0.34 17.97 -5.13
N THR A 42 -0.57 18.01 -6.44
CA THR A 42 -1.86 18.34 -7.05
C THR A 42 -2.23 17.33 -8.13
N PHE A 43 -3.53 17.08 -8.29
CA PHE A 43 -4.09 16.21 -9.30
C PHE A 43 -5.33 16.87 -9.91
N ASP A 44 -5.25 17.22 -11.18
CA ASP A 44 -6.31 17.96 -11.87
C ASP A 44 -6.71 17.29 -13.20
N PRO A 45 -7.22 16.05 -13.18
CA PRO A 45 -7.89 15.53 -14.36
C PRO A 45 -9.19 16.31 -14.54
N GLU A 46 -9.44 16.81 -15.74
CA GLU A 46 -10.74 17.37 -16.13
C GLU A 46 -11.27 18.49 -15.20
N GLY A 47 -10.38 19.22 -14.51
CA GLY A 47 -10.76 20.36 -13.65
C GLY A 47 -11.15 19.98 -12.21
N LEU A 48 -10.83 18.77 -11.72
CA LEU A 48 -11.14 18.35 -10.35
C LEU A 48 -10.37 19.15 -9.26
N ASN A 49 -9.22 19.74 -9.58
CA ASN A 49 -8.40 20.55 -8.67
C ASN A 49 -8.16 19.91 -7.29
N LEU A 50 -7.65 18.69 -7.28
CA LEU A 50 -7.37 17.96 -6.04
C LEU A 50 -5.97 18.28 -5.50
N THR A 51 -5.84 18.35 -4.19
CA THR A 51 -4.57 18.51 -3.46
C THR A 51 -4.28 17.26 -2.63
N LEU A 52 -3.01 16.98 -2.36
CA LEU A 52 -2.59 15.87 -1.51
C LEU A 52 -2.01 16.36 -0.18
N THR A 53 -2.37 15.68 0.90
CA THR A 53 -1.81 15.87 2.24
C THR A 53 -1.30 14.55 2.79
N SER A 54 -0.10 14.57 3.38
CA SER A 54 0.51 13.42 4.05
C SER A 54 0.13 13.39 5.52
N HIS A 55 -0.25 12.22 6.04
CA HIS A 55 -0.50 12.02 7.46
C HIS A 55 0.24 10.78 7.98
N ASN A 56 0.93 10.93 9.12
CA ASN A 56 1.45 9.81 9.90
C ASN A 56 0.48 9.32 10.99
N LYS A 57 -0.58 10.10 11.22
CA LYS A 57 -1.79 9.76 11.98
C LYS A 57 -2.91 10.63 11.42
N LEU A 58 -4.05 10.02 11.10
CA LEU A 58 -5.22 10.76 10.64
C LEU A 58 -5.82 11.59 11.79
N PRO A 59 -6.28 12.83 11.53
CA PRO A 59 -7.22 13.53 12.41
C PRO A 59 -8.48 12.68 12.67
N GLU A 60 -9.21 12.96 13.75
CA GLU A 60 -10.35 12.14 14.19
C GLU A 60 -11.48 12.10 13.15
N ASP A 61 -11.86 13.26 12.62
CA ASP A 61 -12.84 13.44 11.56
C ASP A 61 -12.43 12.71 10.26
N ILE A 62 -11.16 12.81 9.88
CA ILE A 62 -10.63 12.13 8.69
C ILE A 62 -10.54 10.61 8.92
N SER A 63 -10.25 10.17 10.14
CA SER A 63 -10.23 8.75 10.50
C SER A 63 -11.61 8.13 10.38
N GLU A 64 -12.64 8.78 10.93
CA GLU A 64 -14.04 8.35 10.83
C GLU A 64 -14.47 8.29 9.36
N TRP A 65 -14.15 9.32 8.57
CA TRP A 65 -14.43 9.33 7.14
C TRP A 65 -13.74 8.17 6.40
N ALA A 66 -12.45 7.92 6.64
CA ALA A 66 -11.69 6.86 5.98
C ALA A 66 -12.24 5.46 6.32
N ILE A 67 -12.62 5.23 7.58
CA ILE A 67 -13.25 3.99 8.04
C ILE A 67 -14.59 3.79 7.32
N ASN A 68 -15.46 4.80 7.32
CA ASN A 68 -16.77 4.75 6.68
C ASN A 68 -16.66 4.52 5.17
N LEU A 69 -15.72 5.18 4.50
CA LEU A 69 -15.45 4.98 3.09
C LEU A 69 -14.98 3.54 2.80
N THR A 70 -14.12 2.98 3.65
CA THR A 70 -13.67 1.58 3.51
C THR A 70 -14.82 0.61 3.68
N ILE A 71 -15.66 0.77 4.72
CA ILE A 71 -16.85 -0.06 4.93
C ILE A 71 -17.74 -0.01 3.68
N LYS A 72 -18.04 1.19 3.20
CA LYS A 72 -18.90 1.42 2.03
C LYS A 72 -18.36 0.74 0.77
N ASN A 73 -17.05 0.81 0.53
CA ASN A 73 -16.44 0.28 -0.69
C ASN A 73 -16.13 -1.22 -0.61
N MET A 74 -15.76 -1.73 0.57
CA MET A 74 -15.17 -3.06 0.71
C MET A 74 -16.08 -4.09 1.37
N SER A 75 -17.09 -3.70 2.14
CA SER A 75 -17.91 -4.66 2.92
C SER A 75 -18.53 -5.77 2.06
N GLU A 76 -19.07 -5.44 0.88
CA GLU A 76 -19.64 -6.44 -0.04
C GLU A 76 -18.58 -7.38 -0.62
N ILE A 77 -17.41 -6.84 -1.01
CA ILE A 77 -16.27 -7.63 -1.53
C ILE A 77 -15.77 -8.59 -0.45
N TYR A 78 -15.64 -8.10 0.78
CA TYR A 78 -15.28 -8.92 1.92
C TYR A 78 -16.32 -10.01 2.13
N GLN A 79 -17.61 -9.71 2.30
CA GLN A 79 -18.64 -10.73 2.56
C GLN A 79 -18.71 -11.84 1.51
N LYS A 80 -18.41 -11.53 0.23
CA LYS A 80 -18.32 -12.54 -0.85
C LYS A 80 -17.06 -13.41 -0.77
N SER A 81 -15.99 -12.90 -0.16
CA SER A 81 -14.67 -13.53 -0.13
C SER A 81 -14.36 -14.19 1.21
N TRP A 82 -14.59 -13.47 2.29
CA TRP A 82 -14.29 -13.73 3.70
C TRP A 82 -15.37 -13.12 4.61
N GLN A 83 -15.17 -13.16 5.92
CA GLN A 83 -16.02 -12.43 6.85
C GLN A 83 -15.54 -10.98 6.95
N TRP A 84 -16.48 -10.02 6.87
CA TRP A 84 -16.19 -8.63 7.22
C TRP A 84 -16.10 -8.51 8.73
N ASP A 85 -14.99 -7.95 9.21
CA ASP A 85 -14.76 -7.61 10.62
C ASP A 85 -14.38 -6.13 10.68
N GLU A 86 -15.34 -5.34 11.16
CA GLU A 86 -15.18 -3.89 11.23
C GLU A 86 -14.15 -3.47 12.27
N GLU A 87 -14.12 -4.14 13.44
CA GLU A 87 -13.19 -3.81 14.52
C GLU A 87 -11.74 -4.06 14.06
N THR A 88 -11.48 -5.22 13.47
CA THR A 88 -10.16 -5.54 12.90
C THR A 88 -9.75 -4.53 11.82
N LYS A 89 -10.67 -4.10 10.95
CA LYS A 89 -10.36 -3.11 9.91
C LYS A 89 -10.14 -1.72 10.48
N GLN A 90 -10.88 -1.32 11.51
CA GLN A 90 -10.65 -0.07 12.23
C GLN A 90 -9.28 -0.06 12.92
N GLU A 91 -8.89 -1.14 13.60
CA GLU A 91 -7.56 -1.28 14.20
C GLU A 91 -6.44 -1.20 13.15
N GLU A 92 -6.68 -1.74 11.95
CA GLU A 92 -5.75 -1.66 10.83
C GLU A 92 -5.57 -0.21 10.35
N ILE A 93 -6.67 0.54 10.18
CA ILE A 93 -6.68 1.96 9.80
C ILE A 93 -6.16 2.86 10.94
N LEU A 94 -6.31 2.48 12.20
CA LEU A 94 -5.85 3.32 13.32
C LEU A 94 -4.44 2.94 13.81
N ASN A 95 -3.76 2.04 13.11
CA ASN A 95 -2.47 1.54 13.53
C ASN A 95 -1.41 2.65 13.56
N ARG A 96 -0.60 2.69 14.63
CA ARG A 96 0.48 3.68 14.81
C ARG A 96 1.51 3.76 13.67
N ASN A 97 1.69 2.66 12.93
CA ASN A 97 2.64 2.58 11.82
C ASN A 97 2.00 2.91 10.47
N ALA A 98 0.70 3.22 10.44
CA ALA A 98 -0.01 3.59 9.22
C ALA A 98 0.38 4.98 8.73
N ARG A 99 0.62 5.09 7.43
CA ARG A 99 0.89 6.34 6.71
C ARG A 99 -0.16 6.52 5.63
N TYR A 100 -0.51 7.77 5.40
CA TYR A 100 -1.59 8.15 4.49
C TYR A 100 -1.13 9.23 3.55
N LEU A 101 -1.59 9.14 2.30
CA LEU A 101 -1.83 10.32 1.48
C LEU A 101 -3.34 10.45 1.32
N VAL A 102 -3.88 11.62 1.66
CA VAL A 102 -5.31 11.94 1.51
C VAL A 102 -5.43 13.00 0.43
N ALA A 103 -6.36 12.79 -0.49
CA ALA A 103 -6.71 13.71 -1.55
C ALA A 103 -7.91 14.54 -1.13
N TYR A 104 -7.80 15.87 -1.27
CA TYR A 104 -8.83 16.84 -0.91
C TYR A 104 -9.30 17.60 -2.14
N LYS A 105 -10.59 17.91 -2.17
CA LYS A 105 -11.20 18.83 -3.11
C LYS A 105 -11.41 20.18 -2.43
N GLY A 106 -10.60 21.18 -2.76
CA GLY A 106 -10.52 22.38 -1.93
C GLY A 106 -9.84 22.07 -0.59
N ASP A 107 -10.18 22.83 0.46
CA ASP A 107 -9.41 22.80 1.71
C ASP A 107 -9.86 21.71 2.70
N ASP A 108 -11.15 21.33 2.70
CA ASP A 108 -11.75 20.50 3.77
C ASP A 108 -12.60 19.30 3.29
N ASP A 109 -12.60 18.97 2.00
CA ASP A 109 -13.43 17.87 1.44
C ASP A 109 -12.55 16.67 1.03
N PRO A 110 -12.35 15.65 1.89
CA PRO A 110 -11.57 14.47 1.54
C PRO A 110 -12.33 13.58 0.55
N VAL A 111 -11.68 13.24 -0.58
CA VAL A 111 -12.30 12.50 -1.68
C VAL A 111 -11.62 11.17 -2.00
N GLY A 112 -10.49 10.88 -1.37
CA GLY A 112 -9.83 9.58 -1.48
C GLY A 112 -8.55 9.52 -0.66
N TYR A 113 -8.09 8.31 -0.35
CA TYR A 113 -6.85 8.12 0.37
C TYR A 113 -6.15 6.83 -0.05
N ILE A 114 -4.85 6.77 0.24
CA ILE A 114 -4.05 5.55 0.21
C ILE A 114 -3.44 5.35 1.59
N HIS A 115 -3.60 4.15 2.14
CA HIS A 115 -3.03 3.70 3.40
C HIS A 115 -1.90 2.72 3.10
N PHE A 116 -0.72 3.02 3.63
CA PHE A 116 0.46 2.17 3.48
C PHE A 116 1.28 2.12 4.76
N ARG A 117 2.15 1.11 4.85
CA ARG A 117 3.14 0.96 5.92
C ARG A 117 4.49 0.60 5.35
N PHE A 118 5.53 0.98 6.08
CA PHE A 118 6.88 0.48 5.86
C PHE A 118 7.05 -0.80 6.65
N GLU A 119 7.42 -1.88 5.98
CA GLU A 119 7.51 -3.21 6.57
C GLU A 119 8.72 -3.98 6.07
N GLN A 120 8.98 -5.11 6.74
CA GLN A 120 9.92 -6.11 6.26
C GLN A 120 9.15 -7.34 5.78
N LEU A 121 9.24 -7.65 4.49
CA LEU A 121 8.64 -8.84 3.89
C LEU A 121 9.77 -9.72 3.32
N ASP A 122 9.87 -10.97 3.75
CA ASP A 122 10.93 -11.91 3.38
C ASP A 122 12.38 -11.38 3.59
N GLY A 123 12.54 -10.47 4.55
CA GLY A 123 13.81 -9.82 4.87
C GLY A 123 14.11 -8.59 4.00
N ASP A 124 13.23 -8.22 3.08
CA ASP A 124 13.32 -7.02 2.26
C ASP A 124 12.51 -5.86 2.84
N PHE A 125 13.05 -4.66 2.73
CA PHE A 125 12.41 -3.42 3.13
C PHE A 125 11.42 -2.98 2.04
N VAL A 126 10.13 -2.95 2.36
CA VAL A 126 9.05 -2.71 1.40
C VAL A 126 8.08 -1.64 1.88
N ILE A 127 7.32 -1.08 0.95
CA ILE A 127 6.04 -0.43 1.26
C ILE A 127 4.93 -1.44 1.04
N TYR A 128 4.12 -1.69 2.07
CA TYR A 128 2.90 -2.47 1.97
C TYR A 128 1.70 -1.53 1.87
N ILE A 129 0.99 -1.56 0.74
CA ILE A 129 -0.27 -0.82 0.53
C ILE A 129 -1.40 -1.69 1.09
N TYR A 130 -2.12 -1.14 2.06
CA TYR A 130 -3.22 -1.81 2.74
C TYR A 130 -4.55 -1.51 2.07
N ASP A 131 -4.80 -0.23 1.78
CA ASP A 131 -6.06 0.23 1.22
C ASP A 131 -5.84 1.41 0.26
N VAL A 132 -6.61 1.44 -0.82
CA VAL A 132 -6.75 2.60 -1.71
C VAL A 132 -8.24 2.82 -1.91
N GLN A 133 -8.75 3.93 -1.39
CA GLN A 133 -10.19 4.20 -1.36
C GLN A 133 -10.47 5.56 -1.99
N THR A 134 -11.56 5.65 -2.76
CA THR A 134 -11.99 6.90 -3.39
C THR A 134 -13.50 7.04 -3.32
N GLU A 135 -13.96 8.27 -3.12
CA GLU A 135 -15.37 8.63 -3.21
C GLU A 135 -15.91 8.40 -4.62
N GLN A 136 -17.20 8.06 -4.71
CA GLN A 136 -17.86 7.76 -5.97
C GLN A 136 -17.77 8.91 -6.99
N SER A 137 -17.78 10.15 -6.50
CA SER A 137 -17.70 11.38 -7.31
C SER A 137 -16.39 11.54 -8.08
N VAL A 138 -15.32 10.85 -7.67
CA VAL A 138 -13.99 10.92 -8.28
C VAL A 138 -13.49 9.56 -8.79
N ARG A 139 -14.35 8.53 -8.82
CA ARG A 139 -14.00 7.24 -9.44
C ARG A 139 -13.78 7.41 -10.94
N ASN A 140 -12.96 6.52 -11.51
CA ASN A 140 -12.55 6.55 -12.92
C ASN A 140 -11.80 7.82 -13.37
N SER A 141 -11.50 8.77 -12.47
CA SER A 141 -10.68 9.95 -12.76
C SER A 141 -9.18 9.63 -12.88
N GLY A 142 -8.76 8.44 -12.43
CA GLY A 142 -7.35 8.07 -12.30
C GLY A 142 -6.75 8.36 -10.91
N LEU A 143 -7.53 8.87 -9.95
CA LEU A 143 -7.03 9.20 -8.61
C LEU A 143 -6.33 8.03 -7.90
N SER A 144 -6.92 6.83 -7.88
CA SER A 144 -6.30 5.66 -7.25
C SER A 144 -4.93 5.33 -7.85
N LYS A 145 -4.83 5.39 -9.19
CA LYS A 145 -3.56 5.19 -9.90
C LYS A 145 -2.53 6.25 -9.49
N PHE A 146 -2.95 7.51 -9.44
CA PHE A 146 -2.10 8.63 -9.04
C PHE A 146 -1.57 8.48 -7.60
N LEU A 147 -2.43 8.09 -6.65
CA LEU A 147 -2.05 7.82 -5.26
C LEU A 147 -1.02 6.70 -5.14
N ILE A 148 -1.20 5.60 -5.88
CA ILE A 148 -0.22 4.49 -5.90
C ILE A 148 1.11 4.98 -6.46
N GLN A 149 1.12 5.75 -7.56
CA GLN A 149 2.35 6.29 -8.14
C GLN A 149 3.06 7.28 -7.20
N ALA A 150 2.31 8.05 -6.40
CA ALA A 150 2.89 8.90 -5.36
C ALA A 150 3.61 8.07 -4.29
N VAL A 151 2.99 6.98 -3.82
CA VAL A 151 3.61 6.04 -2.87
C VAL A 151 4.83 5.33 -3.48
N GLU A 152 4.77 4.92 -4.75
CA GLU A 152 5.92 4.37 -5.47
C GLU A 152 7.10 5.37 -5.49
N LEU A 153 6.83 6.65 -5.74
CA LEU A 153 7.86 7.69 -5.76
C LEU A 153 8.45 7.95 -4.36
N ILE A 154 7.62 7.94 -3.31
CA ILE A 154 8.08 7.96 -1.90
C ILE A 154 9.03 6.78 -1.66
N GLY A 155 8.63 5.58 -2.07
CA GLY A 155 9.45 4.37 -1.96
C GLY A 155 10.80 4.49 -2.66
N LEU A 156 10.82 4.99 -3.89
CA LEU A 156 12.05 5.21 -4.65
C LEU A 156 13.01 6.19 -3.97
N LYS A 157 12.47 7.25 -3.34
CA LYS A 157 13.27 8.24 -2.60
C LYS A 157 13.86 7.67 -1.31
N ILE A 158 13.07 6.90 -0.57
CA ILE A 158 13.48 6.26 0.69
C ILE A 158 14.42 5.07 0.44
N GLY A 159 14.39 4.49 -0.77
CA GLY A 159 15.19 3.33 -1.13
C GLY A 159 14.57 2.01 -0.67
N VAL A 160 13.24 1.92 -0.69
CA VAL A 160 12.53 0.65 -0.51
C VAL A 160 12.76 -0.24 -1.72
N GLN A 161 12.69 -1.55 -1.53
CA GLN A 161 13.03 -2.53 -2.57
C GLN A 161 11.83 -2.85 -3.47
N ALA A 162 10.61 -2.75 -2.93
CA ALA A 162 9.37 -2.97 -3.67
C ALA A 162 8.17 -2.30 -2.98
N CYS A 163 7.13 -2.05 -3.77
CA CYS A 163 5.77 -1.89 -3.26
C CYS A 163 5.05 -3.24 -3.32
N VAL A 164 4.29 -3.59 -2.29
CA VAL A 164 3.51 -4.82 -2.17
C VAL A 164 2.07 -4.47 -1.82
N THR A 165 1.09 -5.21 -2.31
CA THR A 165 -0.31 -5.04 -1.95
C THR A 165 -1.05 -6.37 -1.97
N PHE A 166 -2.08 -6.45 -1.15
CA PHE A 166 -3.11 -7.48 -1.21
C PHE A 166 -4.24 -7.02 -2.15
N VAL A 167 -4.91 -7.95 -2.84
CA VAL A 167 -6.13 -7.66 -3.61
C VAL A 167 -7.07 -8.87 -3.60
N PHE A 168 -8.37 -8.63 -3.43
CA PHE A 168 -9.37 -9.68 -3.63
C PHE A 168 -9.56 -9.95 -5.12
N LYS A 169 -9.75 -11.21 -5.49
CA LYS A 169 -10.06 -11.60 -6.88
C LYS A 169 -11.35 -10.97 -7.37
N GLU A 170 -12.28 -10.64 -6.47
CA GLU A 170 -13.54 -9.98 -6.79
C GLU A 170 -13.35 -8.48 -7.09
N ASP A 171 -12.29 -7.86 -6.60
CA ASP A 171 -11.95 -6.46 -6.87
C ASP A 171 -11.25 -6.32 -8.23
N LYS A 172 -12.06 -6.43 -9.29
CA LYS A 172 -11.58 -6.36 -10.68
C LYS A 172 -11.04 -4.99 -11.04
N GLU A 173 -11.59 -3.93 -10.44
CA GLU A 173 -11.17 -2.55 -10.70
C GLU A 173 -9.76 -2.31 -10.16
N TYR A 174 -9.50 -2.67 -8.89
CA TYR A 174 -8.18 -2.51 -8.31
C TYR A 174 -7.15 -3.40 -9.01
N MET A 175 -7.51 -4.65 -9.33
CA MET A 175 -6.65 -5.54 -10.12
C MET A 175 -6.28 -4.93 -11.49
N ALA A 176 -7.23 -4.30 -12.19
CA ALA A 176 -6.95 -3.65 -13.47
C ALA A 176 -5.99 -2.46 -13.33
N ILE A 177 -6.12 -1.66 -12.25
CA ILE A 177 -5.19 -0.56 -11.95
C ILE A 177 -3.78 -1.10 -11.70
N LEU A 178 -3.64 -2.15 -10.88
CA LEU A 178 -2.35 -2.78 -10.56
C LEU A 178 -1.67 -3.33 -11.82
N ASN A 179 -2.44 -4.03 -12.68
CA ASN A 179 -1.94 -4.50 -13.97
C ASN A 179 -1.45 -3.34 -14.86
N GLY A 180 -2.22 -2.25 -14.94
CA GLY A 180 -1.83 -1.05 -15.67
C GLY A 180 -0.60 -0.32 -15.11
N LEU A 181 -0.24 -0.60 -13.85
CA LEU A 181 0.97 -0.11 -13.18
C LEU A 181 2.14 -1.12 -13.22
N ASN A 182 1.97 -2.25 -13.91
CA ASN A 182 2.94 -3.34 -14.05
C ASN A 182 3.28 -4.04 -12.72
N TYR A 183 2.32 -4.13 -11.80
CA TYR A 183 2.45 -5.03 -10.66
C TYR A 183 2.43 -6.49 -11.12
N GLN A 184 3.17 -7.34 -10.42
CA GLN A 184 3.34 -8.75 -10.73
C GLN A 184 2.90 -9.59 -9.54
N PHE A 185 2.52 -10.85 -9.75
CA PHE A 185 2.23 -11.75 -8.64
C PHE A 185 3.49 -11.99 -7.80
N HIS A 186 3.37 -11.77 -6.50
CA HIS A 186 4.41 -12.10 -5.55
C HIS A 186 4.58 -13.62 -5.45
N HIS A 187 5.76 -14.11 -5.07
CA HIS A 187 6.00 -15.55 -4.98
C HIS A 187 5.13 -16.25 -3.91
N THR A 188 4.66 -15.49 -2.91
CA THR A 188 3.69 -15.95 -1.90
C THR A 188 2.23 -15.79 -2.33
N SER A 189 1.96 -15.27 -3.53
CA SER A 189 0.61 -15.15 -4.05
C SER A 189 0.00 -16.54 -4.22
N PRO A 190 -1.27 -16.77 -3.85
CA PRO A 190 -1.92 -18.07 -3.99
C PRO A 190 -1.81 -18.69 -5.39
N SER A 191 -1.97 -17.91 -6.46
CA SER A 191 -1.84 -18.42 -7.83
C SER A 191 -0.42 -18.84 -8.19
N VAL A 192 0.61 -18.40 -7.44
CA VAL A 192 2.01 -18.77 -7.66
C VAL A 192 2.41 -19.96 -6.79
N TYR A 193 2.10 -19.91 -5.49
CA TYR A 193 2.52 -20.94 -4.53
C TYR A 193 1.62 -22.18 -4.52
N CYS A 194 0.35 -22.06 -4.91
CA CYS A 194 -0.59 -23.19 -4.97
C CYS A 194 -1.38 -23.20 -6.31
N PRO A 195 -0.68 -23.38 -7.44
CA PRO A 195 -1.29 -23.25 -8.77
C PRO A 195 -2.35 -24.32 -9.06
N ASP A 196 -2.30 -25.47 -8.37
CA ASP A 196 -3.24 -26.57 -8.59
C ASP A 196 -4.62 -26.36 -7.93
N LYS A 197 -4.78 -25.33 -7.09
CA LYS A 197 -6.04 -25.03 -6.37
C LYS A 197 -6.35 -23.53 -6.33
N PRO A 198 -6.40 -22.85 -7.49
CA PRO A 198 -6.55 -21.39 -7.55
C PRO A 198 -7.88 -20.91 -6.95
N GLU A 199 -8.93 -21.73 -6.97
CA GLU A 199 -10.26 -21.45 -6.43
C GLU A 199 -10.34 -21.43 -4.90
N LYS A 200 -9.36 -22.08 -4.24
CA LYS A 200 -9.28 -22.17 -2.78
C LYS A 200 -9.04 -20.80 -2.14
N TYR A 201 -8.39 -19.89 -2.84
CA TYR A 201 -8.02 -18.58 -2.33
C TYR A 201 -8.74 -17.47 -3.11
N LYS A 202 -9.35 -16.55 -2.35
CA LYS A 202 -10.14 -15.43 -2.90
C LYS A 202 -9.33 -14.15 -3.11
N HIS A 203 -8.02 -14.21 -2.93
CA HIS A 203 -7.12 -13.06 -3.02
C HIS A 203 -5.83 -13.41 -3.77
N GLU A 204 -5.10 -12.36 -4.10
CA GLU A 204 -3.74 -12.41 -4.62
C GLU A 204 -2.86 -11.38 -3.89
N ILE A 205 -1.55 -11.61 -3.90
CA ILE A 205 -0.54 -10.69 -3.41
C ILE A 205 0.27 -10.25 -4.62
N LEU A 206 0.30 -8.95 -4.88
CA LEU A 206 1.07 -8.39 -5.97
C LEU A 206 2.21 -7.53 -5.43
N PHE A 207 3.27 -7.42 -6.20
CA PHE A 207 4.38 -6.54 -5.91
C PHE A 207 4.94 -5.89 -7.17
N LYS A 208 5.62 -4.77 -6.97
CA LYS A 208 6.39 -4.08 -8.00
C LYS A 208 7.76 -3.71 -7.43
N PRO A 209 8.84 -4.27 -7.99
CA PRO A 209 10.20 -3.86 -7.63
C PRO A 209 10.41 -2.37 -7.86
N LEU A 210 10.99 -1.69 -6.88
CA LEU A 210 11.41 -0.30 -6.96
C LEU A 210 12.93 -0.26 -7.03
N THR A 211 13.48 -0.76 -8.14
CA THR A 211 14.90 -0.62 -8.40
C THR A 211 15.21 0.81 -8.81
N LYS A 212 16.28 1.39 -8.25
CA LYS A 212 16.93 2.52 -8.92
C LYS A 212 17.45 1.98 -10.25
N THR A 213 16.86 2.40 -11.36
CA THR A 213 17.56 2.33 -12.64
C THR A 213 18.80 3.19 -12.50
N ASN A 214 19.95 2.54 -12.34
CA ASN A 214 21.25 3.17 -12.48
C ASN A 214 21.43 3.67 -13.92
#